data_AF-A0AAD6QPQ3-F1
#
_entry.id   AF-A0AAD6QPQ3-F1
#
_cell.length_a   1.000
_cell.length_b   1.000
_cell.length_c   1.000
_cell.angle_alpha   90.00
_cell.angle_beta   90.00
_cell.angle_gamma   90.00
#
_symmetry.space_group_name_H-M   'P 1'
#
loop_
_entity.id
_entity.type
_entity.pdbx_description
1 polymer ?
#
loop_
_entity_poly.entity_id
_entity_poly.type
_entity_poly.pdbx_seq_one_letter_code
_entity_poly.pdbx_strand_id
1 'polypeptide(L)'
;MTTLTRELKPLLLFLVTITSSTLLPVQPDDTNHVYTPCADTTVQVSDGFTLSIAFSSSKAFFFNSTLQLSPCDSRLSLTSQNSQISVFRPKVDEISLLTINTSSFSPGDYGGYMVAFAGRKYAARSLPAFVANSTYTVTSFTLVLEFKKGRLQNLYWKRDGCAQCSGNSKFVCLNNQDCAIGTSSCKKNGGSVDCSLGIQMAFSGTDKHFSALNSWYEVENLRQYSLYGLYSNLKDSLTSQYNNFF
;
A
#
# COMPACT_ATOMS: atom_id res chain seq x y z
N MET A 1 31.86 88.13 7.92
CA MET A 1 31.86 87.33 6.68
C MET A 1 32.53 86.01 7.01
N THR A 2 31.74 85.09 7.56
CA THR A 2 32.18 83.76 8.02
C THR A 2 30.96 82.84 7.94
N THR A 3 30.85 82.22 6.77
CA THR A 3 30.16 80.97 6.43
C THR A 3 30.64 79.82 7.34
N LEU A 4 29.98 78.69 7.60
CA LEU A 4 28.80 78.02 7.09
C LEU A 4 28.42 76.97 8.17
N THR A 5 27.15 76.89 8.56
CA THR A 5 26.61 75.81 9.40
C THR A 5 26.32 74.56 8.57
N ARG A 6 26.76 73.37 8.99
CA ARG A 6 26.17 72.10 8.51
C ARG A 6 26.33 70.96 9.53
N GLU A 7 25.26 70.81 10.30
CA GLU A 7 24.67 69.61 10.92
C GLU A 7 25.38 68.25 10.65
N LEU A 8 25.84 67.64 11.73
CA LEU A 8 26.40 66.30 11.81
C LEU A 8 25.25 65.28 11.97
N LYS A 9 24.83 64.61 10.90
CA LYS A 9 23.92 63.44 10.98
C LYS A 9 24.75 62.18 11.31
N PRO A 10 24.45 61.43 12.38
CA PRO A 10 25.06 60.12 12.56
C PRO A 10 24.39 59.15 11.58
N LEU A 11 25.18 58.62 10.65
CA LEU A 11 24.81 57.52 9.78
C LEU A 11 24.73 56.25 10.63
N LEU A 12 23.53 55.92 11.11
CA LEU A 12 23.25 54.70 11.83
C LEU A 12 23.18 53.55 10.82
N LEU A 13 24.32 52.89 10.59
CA LEU A 13 24.43 51.71 9.73
C LEU A 13 23.86 50.51 10.49
N PHE A 14 22.55 50.27 10.39
CA PHE A 14 21.94 49.01 10.82
C PHE A 14 22.35 47.90 9.83
N LEU A 15 23.40 47.15 10.15
CA LEU A 15 23.65 45.84 9.51
C LEU A 15 22.58 44.86 10.02
N VAL A 16 21.50 44.73 9.25
CA VAL A 16 20.57 43.62 9.40
C VAL A 16 21.27 42.37 8.86
N THR A 17 21.86 41.58 9.76
CA THR A 17 22.29 40.22 9.44
C THR A 17 21.03 39.38 9.27
N ILE A 18 20.57 39.24 8.03
CA ILE A 18 19.58 38.21 7.68
C ILE A 18 20.29 36.87 7.86
N THR A 19 20.19 36.29 9.05
CA THR A 19 20.47 34.87 9.24
C THR A 19 19.41 34.13 8.43
N SER A 20 19.72 33.83 7.16
CA SER A 20 19.01 32.81 6.40
C SER A 20 19.14 31.52 7.19
N SER A 21 18.16 31.24 8.04
CA SER A 21 17.91 29.91 8.57
C SER A 21 17.58 29.05 7.35
N THR A 22 18.61 28.41 6.81
CA THR A 22 18.46 27.33 5.85
C THR A 22 17.67 26.24 6.56
N LEU A 23 16.36 26.24 6.35
CA LEU A 23 15.52 25.09 6.59
C LEU A 23 16.05 24.01 5.63
N LEU A 24 17.02 23.23 6.09
CA LEU A 24 17.36 21.98 5.43
C LEU A 24 16.05 21.19 5.40
N PRO A 25 15.53 20.81 4.22
CA PRO A 25 14.48 19.82 4.19
C PRO A 25 15.07 18.58 4.83
N VAL A 26 14.66 18.27 6.06
CA VAL A 26 14.83 16.93 6.62
C VAL A 26 13.95 16.05 5.74
N GLN A 27 14.49 15.60 4.61
CA GLN A 27 14.01 14.39 3.96
C GLN A 27 14.19 13.33 5.03
N PRO A 28 13.12 12.74 5.58
CA PRO A 28 13.28 11.58 6.42
C PRO A 28 13.95 10.51 5.57
N ASP A 29 15.26 10.36 5.78
CA ASP A 29 16.06 9.36 5.11
C ASP A 29 15.58 7.99 5.55
N ASP A 30 15.54 7.08 4.60
CA ASP A 30 15.03 5.73 4.84
C ASP A 30 16.06 4.95 5.66
N THR A 31 15.79 4.79 6.95
CA THR A 31 16.71 4.16 7.91
C THR A 31 16.53 2.64 8.01
N ASN A 32 15.59 2.06 7.26
CA ASN A 32 15.27 0.64 7.35
C ASN A 32 15.87 -0.15 6.18
N HIS A 33 17.09 -0.68 6.36
CA HIS A 33 17.78 -1.44 5.32
C HIS A 33 17.30 -2.91 5.16
N VAL A 34 16.08 -3.23 5.58
CA VAL A 34 15.49 -4.57 5.42
C VAL A 34 14.69 -4.64 4.13
N TYR A 35 15.22 -5.37 3.15
CA TYR A 35 14.66 -5.56 1.81
C TYR A 35 14.03 -6.93 1.57
N THR A 36 14.05 -7.82 2.58
CA THR A 36 13.43 -9.13 2.51
C THR A 36 12.17 -9.17 3.38
N PRO A 37 11.04 -9.71 2.88
CA PRO A 37 9.81 -9.79 3.66
C PRO A 37 9.93 -10.73 4.86
N CYS A 38 10.91 -11.64 4.87
CA CYS A 38 11.10 -12.62 5.94
C CYS A 38 12.17 -12.23 6.96
N ALA A 39 12.52 -10.95 7.06
CA ALA A 39 13.36 -10.43 8.13
C ALA A 39 12.53 -9.55 9.07
N ASP A 40 12.82 -9.65 10.36
CA ASP A 40 12.20 -8.80 11.37
C ASP A 40 12.86 -7.41 11.35
N THR A 41 12.06 -6.36 11.51
CA THR A 41 12.54 -4.98 11.58
C THR A 41 11.66 -4.12 12.48
N THR A 42 12.13 -2.92 12.81
CA THR A 42 11.34 -1.85 13.40
C THR A 42 11.47 -0.60 12.56
N VAL A 43 10.34 0.05 12.26
CA VAL A 43 10.29 1.22 11.37
C VAL A 43 9.97 2.50 12.12
N GLN A 44 10.41 3.63 11.57
CA GLN A 44 9.86 4.96 11.84
C GLN A 44 8.98 5.44 10.68
N VAL A 45 8.23 6.51 10.90
CA VAL A 45 7.56 7.24 9.82
C VAL A 45 8.57 7.52 8.71
N SER A 46 8.11 7.39 7.46
CA SER A 46 8.91 7.61 6.26
C SER A 46 10.01 6.58 5.93
N ASP A 47 10.26 5.57 6.78
CA ASP A 47 11.08 4.41 6.38
C ASP A 47 10.39 3.64 5.24
N GLY A 48 11.16 2.95 4.40
CA GLY A 48 10.63 1.93 3.52
C GLY A 48 10.34 0.65 4.30
N PHE A 49 9.17 0.05 4.13
CA PHE A 49 8.81 -1.21 4.81
C PHE A 49 8.57 -2.33 3.82
N THR A 50 9.42 -3.36 3.86
CA THR A 50 9.26 -4.51 2.97
C THR A 50 8.18 -5.46 3.48
N LEU A 51 7.17 -5.71 2.65
CA LEU A 51 6.18 -6.76 2.84
C LEU A 51 6.04 -7.57 1.55
N SER A 52 5.32 -8.68 1.64
CA SER A 52 5.00 -9.47 0.46
C SER A 52 3.60 -10.02 0.49
N ILE A 53 3.11 -10.34 -0.70
CA ILE A 53 1.82 -10.96 -0.94
C ILE A 53 2.11 -12.30 -1.62
N ALA A 54 1.73 -13.38 -0.95
CA ALA A 54 1.81 -14.73 -1.50
C ALA A 54 0.45 -15.13 -2.07
N PHE A 55 0.46 -15.67 -3.28
CA PHE A 55 -0.68 -16.25 -3.99
C PHE A 55 -0.57 -17.76 -3.95
N SER A 56 -1.61 -18.42 -3.47
CA SER A 56 -1.74 -19.89 -3.49
C SER A 56 -3.20 -20.29 -3.28
N SER A 57 -3.48 -21.59 -3.20
CA SER A 57 -4.76 -22.06 -2.68
C SER A 57 -4.91 -21.69 -1.20
N SER A 58 -6.14 -21.46 -0.73
CA SER A 58 -6.38 -21.11 0.68
C SER A 58 -5.74 -22.11 1.66
N LYS A 59 -5.85 -23.41 1.35
CA LYS A 59 -5.32 -24.50 2.20
C LYS A 59 -3.79 -24.51 2.29
N ALA A 60 -3.10 -23.98 1.28
CA ALA A 60 -1.63 -23.95 1.25
C ALA A 60 -1.01 -23.10 2.36
N PHE A 61 -1.79 -22.17 2.94
CA PHE A 61 -1.35 -21.32 4.04
C PHE A 61 -1.55 -21.96 5.42
N PHE A 62 -2.08 -23.18 5.48
CA PHE A 62 -2.38 -23.89 6.72
C PHE A 62 -1.55 -25.17 6.87
N PHE A 63 -0.89 -25.31 8.01
CA PHE A 63 -0.28 -26.54 8.44
C PHE A 63 -1.31 -27.41 9.15
N ASN A 64 -1.38 -28.70 8.79
CA ASN A 64 -2.38 -29.66 9.30
C ASN A 64 -3.83 -29.11 9.24
N SER A 65 -4.14 -28.33 8.20
CA SER A 65 -5.46 -27.75 7.92
C SER A 65 -6.06 -26.82 8.97
N THR A 66 -5.36 -26.53 10.07
CA THR A 66 -5.90 -25.81 11.23
C THR A 66 -5.04 -24.63 11.63
N LEU A 67 -3.72 -24.77 11.56
CA LEU A 67 -2.79 -23.72 11.96
C LEU A 67 -2.35 -22.92 10.75
N GLN A 68 -2.85 -21.70 10.61
CA GLN A 68 -2.32 -20.80 9.60
C GLN A 68 -0.88 -20.43 9.96
N LEU A 69 0.07 -20.59 9.04
CA LEU A 69 1.45 -20.15 9.22
C LEU A 69 1.78 -18.98 8.31
N SER A 70 2.85 -18.25 8.63
CA SER A 70 3.38 -17.23 7.73
C SER A 70 3.98 -17.89 6.49
N PRO A 71 3.86 -17.31 5.30
CA PRO A 71 4.59 -17.72 4.09
C PRO A 71 6.11 -17.83 4.25
N CYS A 72 6.71 -17.20 5.28
CA CYS A 72 8.12 -17.36 5.63
C CYS A 72 8.43 -18.68 6.38
N ASP A 73 7.43 -19.45 6.77
CA ASP A 73 7.58 -20.72 7.49
C ASP A 73 7.80 -21.87 6.50
N SER A 74 8.96 -22.53 6.60
CA SER A 74 9.35 -23.61 5.70
C SER A 74 8.42 -24.82 5.74
N ARG A 75 7.64 -25.00 6.81
CA ARG A 75 6.67 -26.10 6.93
C ARG A 75 5.51 -26.00 5.94
N LEU A 76 5.24 -24.80 5.41
CA LEU A 76 4.24 -24.64 4.35
C LEU A 76 4.72 -25.17 3.01
N SER A 77 6.04 -25.21 2.75
CA SER A 77 6.61 -25.67 1.47
C SER A 77 5.93 -25.01 0.24
N LEU A 78 5.62 -23.71 0.31
CA LEU A 78 4.83 -23.00 -0.71
C LEU A 78 5.41 -23.12 -2.13
N THR A 79 6.74 -23.15 -2.26
CA THR A 79 7.44 -23.36 -3.54
C THR A 79 7.01 -24.65 -4.25
N SER A 80 6.61 -25.69 -3.51
CA SER A 80 6.10 -26.95 -4.06
C SER A 80 4.59 -26.97 -4.31
N GLN A 81 3.86 -25.93 -3.90
CA GLN A 81 2.40 -25.85 -3.91
C GLN A 81 1.85 -24.84 -4.94
N ASN A 82 2.55 -24.67 -6.07
CA ASN A 82 2.17 -23.75 -7.13
C ASN A 82 1.81 -22.35 -6.59
N SER A 83 2.79 -21.71 -5.92
CA SER A 83 2.63 -20.39 -5.33
C SER A 83 3.38 -19.32 -6.11
N GLN A 84 2.87 -18.08 -6.08
CA GLN A 84 3.60 -16.91 -6.54
C GLN A 84 3.72 -15.86 -5.45
N ILE A 85 4.70 -14.98 -5.55
CA ILE A 85 4.89 -13.89 -4.60
C ILE A 85 5.06 -12.55 -5.32
N SER A 86 4.60 -11.48 -4.67
CA SER A 86 4.90 -10.11 -5.06
C SER A 86 5.46 -9.37 -3.85
N VAL A 87 6.58 -8.68 -4.04
CA VAL A 87 7.29 -7.97 -2.97
C VAL A 87 7.09 -6.47 -3.16
N PHE A 88 6.76 -5.78 -2.08
CA PHE A 88 6.55 -4.34 -2.08
C PHE A 88 7.34 -3.70 -0.95
N ARG A 89 7.72 -2.44 -1.17
CA ARG A 89 8.42 -1.63 -0.18
C ARG A 89 7.87 -0.20 -0.14
N PRO A 90 6.60 -0.02 0.27
CA PRO A 90 6.01 1.30 0.45
C PRO A 90 6.68 2.07 1.58
N LYS A 91 6.47 3.38 1.57
CA LYS A 91 6.88 4.29 2.63
C LYS A 91 5.89 4.22 3.81
N VAL A 92 6.41 4.15 5.02
CA VAL A 92 5.59 4.03 6.24
C VAL A 92 4.83 5.33 6.50
N ASP A 93 3.54 5.17 6.77
CA ASP A 93 2.55 6.24 6.95
C ASP A 93 2.30 7.12 5.73
N GLU A 94 2.60 6.60 4.53
CA GLU A 94 2.21 7.21 3.25
C GLU A 94 1.12 6.35 2.59
N ILE A 95 -0.02 6.96 2.25
CA ILE A 95 -1.10 6.26 1.55
C ILE A 95 -0.59 5.83 0.18
N SER A 96 -0.45 4.52 0.00
CA SER A 96 0.09 3.90 -1.21
C SER A 96 -0.94 3.01 -1.88
N LEU A 97 -0.94 3.00 -3.22
CA LEU A 97 -1.71 2.03 -4.03
C LEU A 97 -0.72 1.06 -4.69
N LEU A 98 -0.66 -0.16 -4.16
CA LEU A 98 0.13 -1.22 -4.79
C LEU A 98 -0.65 -1.78 -5.99
N THR A 99 0.03 -1.98 -7.11
CA THR A 99 -0.59 -2.58 -8.30
C THR A 99 0.14 -3.85 -8.70
N ILE A 100 -0.61 -4.93 -8.89
CA ILE A 100 -0.11 -6.20 -9.45
C ILE A 100 -0.72 -6.37 -10.83
N ASN A 101 0.13 -6.35 -11.85
CA ASN A 101 -0.30 -6.53 -13.23
C ASN A 101 -0.69 -7.98 -13.47
N THR A 102 -1.96 -8.22 -13.81
CA THR A 102 -2.49 -9.57 -14.07
C THR A 102 -2.55 -9.93 -15.56
N SER A 103 -1.85 -9.19 -16.43
CA SER A 103 -1.78 -9.52 -17.87
C SER A 103 -0.85 -10.70 -18.16
N SER A 104 0.22 -10.89 -17.37
CA SER A 104 1.14 -12.03 -17.46
C SER A 104 0.91 -13.07 -16.36
N PHE A 105 0.11 -12.74 -15.34
CA PHE A 105 -0.14 -13.53 -14.15
C PHE A 105 -1.64 -13.58 -13.83
N SER A 106 -2.20 -14.76 -13.63
CA SER A 106 -3.60 -14.92 -13.21
C SER A 106 -3.65 -15.53 -11.81
N PRO A 107 -4.14 -14.82 -10.78
CA PRO A 107 -4.25 -15.37 -9.42
C PRO A 107 -5.05 -16.68 -9.35
N GLY A 108 -6.03 -16.87 -10.25
CA GLY A 108 -6.84 -18.08 -10.32
C GLY A 108 -6.03 -19.33 -10.64
N ASP A 109 -4.97 -19.20 -11.45
CA ASP A 109 -4.10 -20.31 -11.85
C ASP A 109 -3.21 -20.79 -10.69
N TYR A 110 -3.05 -19.96 -9.67
CA TYR A 110 -2.29 -20.23 -8.45
C TYR A 110 -3.23 -20.48 -7.27
N GLY A 111 -4.45 -20.96 -7.50
CA GLY A 111 -5.38 -21.35 -6.43
C GLY A 111 -6.23 -20.22 -5.86
N GLY A 112 -6.09 -18.99 -6.35
CA GLY A 112 -7.12 -17.96 -6.22
C GLY A 112 -7.19 -17.19 -4.92
N TYR A 113 -6.28 -17.44 -3.97
CA TYR A 113 -6.21 -16.72 -2.70
C TYR A 113 -4.88 -16.02 -2.52
N MET A 114 -4.86 -15.00 -1.67
CA MET A 114 -3.64 -14.31 -1.27
C MET A 114 -3.52 -14.07 0.23
N VAL A 115 -2.28 -14.02 0.71
CA VAL A 115 -1.91 -13.67 2.09
C VAL A 115 -0.82 -12.61 2.04
N ALA A 116 -1.02 -11.50 2.75
CA ALA A 116 0.03 -10.51 3.00
C ALA A 116 0.84 -10.96 4.22
N PHE A 117 2.16 -10.76 4.19
CA PHE A 117 3.04 -11.16 5.28
C PHE A 117 4.31 -10.32 5.36
N ALA A 118 4.86 -10.24 6.57
CA ALA A 118 6.22 -9.77 6.82
C ALA A 118 6.76 -10.28 8.18
N GLY A 119 8.08 -10.33 8.31
CA GLY A 119 8.80 -10.82 9.49
C GLY A 119 8.93 -12.35 9.54
N ARG A 120 9.74 -12.83 10.49
CA ARG A 120 10.01 -14.26 10.69
C ARG A 120 9.81 -14.70 12.13
N LYS A 121 10.37 -13.97 13.11
CA LYS A 121 10.15 -14.29 14.52
C LYS A 121 8.74 -13.88 14.96
N TYR A 122 8.30 -12.72 14.51
CA TYR A 122 6.97 -12.20 14.82
C TYR A 122 5.93 -12.58 13.74
N ALA A 123 6.41 -12.83 12.50
CA ALA A 123 5.68 -13.52 11.42
C ALA A 123 4.23 -13.05 11.23
N ALA A 124 4.04 -11.72 11.19
CA ALA A 124 2.73 -11.13 10.98
C ALA A 124 2.21 -11.51 9.59
N ARG A 125 0.94 -11.88 9.53
CA ARG A 125 0.27 -12.32 8.30
C ARG A 125 -1.21 -11.96 8.35
N SER A 126 -1.81 -11.72 7.19
CA SER A 126 -3.26 -11.58 7.08
C SER A 126 -3.94 -12.93 6.93
N LEU A 127 -5.26 -12.97 7.11
CA LEU A 127 -6.06 -14.11 6.71
C LEU A 127 -6.05 -14.25 5.17
N PRO A 128 -6.24 -15.46 4.61
CA PRO A 128 -6.38 -15.63 3.17
C PRO A 128 -7.58 -14.82 2.63
N ALA A 129 -7.32 -13.96 1.65
CA ALA A 129 -8.35 -13.24 0.90
C ALA A 129 -8.59 -13.93 -0.44
N PHE A 130 -9.85 -14.07 -0.84
CA PHE A 130 -10.20 -14.52 -2.18
C PHE A 130 -9.84 -13.43 -3.20
N VAL A 131 -9.22 -13.83 -4.30
CA VAL A 131 -8.79 -12.94 -5.37
C VAL A 131 -9.44 -13.32 -6.68
N ALA A 132 -9.35 -14.59 -7.09
CA ALA A 132 -9.91 -15.00 -8.38
C ALA A 132 -10.22 -16.49 -8.43
N ASN A 133 -11.16 -16.88 -9.28
CA ASN A 133 -11.34 -18.24 -9.76
C ASN A 133 -11.70 -18.19 -11.26
N SER A 134 -12.26 -19.28 -11.80
CA SER A 134 -12.70 -19.34 -13.21
C SER A 134 -13.86 -18.40 -13.55
N THR A 135 -14.58 -17.90 -12.54
CA THR A 135 -15.86 -17.19 -12.71
C THR A 135 -15.75 -15.73 -12.31
N TYR A 136 -15.08 -15.43 -11.19
CA TYR A 136 -14.99 -14.09 -10.62
C TYR A 136 -13.56 -13.71 -10.26
N THR A 137 -13.27 -12.42 -10.38
CA THR A 137 -12.02 -11.78 -9.96
C THR A 137 -12.32 -10.53 -9.15
N VAL A 138 -11.75 -10.41 -7.96
CA VAL A 138 -11.74 -9.20 -7.13
C VAL A 138 -10.47 -8.43 -7.44
N THR A 139 -10.60 -7.16 -7.82
CA THR A 139 -9.48 -6.34 -8.32
C THR A 139 -9.08 -5.23 -7.38
N SER A 140 -9.84 -4.97 -6.31
CA SER A 140 -9.58 -3.88 -5.37
C SER A 140 -9.60 -4.39 -3.93
N PHE A 141 -8.56 -4.06 -3.18
CA PHE A 141 -8.41 -4.45 -1.78
C PHE A 141 -7.89 -3.28 -0.95
N THR A 142 -8.18 -3.31 0.34
CA THR A 142 -7.55 -2.43 1.32
C THR A 142 -6.81 -3.28 2.35
N LEU A 143 -5.52 -3.00 2.55
CA LEU A 143 -4.64 -3.68 3.51
C LEU A 143 -4.23 -2.71 4.61
N VAL A 144 -4.45 -3.12 5.86
CA VAL A 144 -4.10 -2.34 7.06
C VAL A 144 -2.92 -2.99 7.75
N LEU A 145 -1.87 -2.21 7.98
CA LEU A 145 -0.67 -2.62 8.70
C LEU A 145 -0.70 -2.00 10.10
N GLU A 146 -0.82 -2.84 11.12
CA GLU A 146 -0.81 -2.39 12.51
C GLU A 146 0.58 -2.56 13.12
N PHE A 147 1.18 -1.44 13.53
CA PHE A 147 2.49 -1.40 14.17
C PHE A 147 2.38 -1.09 15.66
N LYS A 148 3.22 -1.75 16.45
CA LYS A 148 3.39 -1.45 17.88
C LYS A 148 4.86 -1.19 18.15
N LYS A 149 5.19 0.05 18.55
CA LYS A 149 6.57 0.49 18.76
C LYS A 149 7.45 0.20 17.54
N GLY A 150 6.94 0.48 16.34
CA GLY A 150 7.63 0.29 15.06
C GLY A 150 7.67 -1.15 14.56
N ARG A 151 7.14 -2.12 15.30
CA ARG A 151 7.11 -3.52 14.87
C ARG A 151 5.73 -3.90 14.35
N LEU A 152 5.66 -4.45 13.13
CA LEU A 152 4.43 -4.97 12.57
C LEU A 152 3.86 -6.07 13.49
N GLN A 153 2.62 -5.91 13.93
CA GLN A 153 1.89 -6.88 14.74
C GLN A 153 0.91 -7.65 13.89
N ASN A 154 0.12 -6.93 13.09
CA ASN A 154 -0.99 -7.52 12.37
C ASN A 154 -1.16 -6.92 10.97
N LEU A 155 -1.79 -7.71 10.11
CA LEU A 155 -2.15 -7.37 8.74
C LEU A 155 -3.61 -7.75 8.53
N TYR A 156 -4.44 -6.80 8.11
CA TYR A 156 -5.86 -7.06 7.92
C TYR A 156 -6.34 -6.60 6.56
N TRP A 157 -7.07 -7.48 5.88
CA TRP A 157 -7.85 -7.08 4.71
C TRP A 157 -9.14 -6.45 5.16
N LYS A 158 -9.35 -5.19 4.79
CA LYS A 158 -10.65 -4.55 4.99
C LYS A 158 -11.57 -4.95 3.86
N ARG A 159 -12.78 -5.37 4.21
CA ARG A 159 -13.86 -5.69 3.27
C ARG A 159 -14.71 -4.45 3.10
N ASP A 160 -14.73 -3.92 1.88
CA ASP A 160 -15.44 -2.68 1.55
C ASP A 160 -16.92 -2.91 1.23
N GLY A 161 -17.36 -4.17 1.26
CA GLY A 161 -18.71 -4.56 0.94
C GLY A 161 -19.03 -4.34 -0.53
N CYS A 162 -20.30 -4.43 -0.84
CA CYS A 162 -20.78 -4.39 -2.22
C CYS A 162 -21.19 -3.00 -2.71
N ALA A 163 -20.99 -1.96 -1.90
CA ALA A 163 -21.28 -0.58 -2.29
C ALA A 163 -20.52 -0.21 -3.57
N GLN A 164 -19.28 -0.69 -3.72
CA GLN A 164 -18.42 -0.50 -4.88
C GLN A 164 -18.93 -1.18 -6.17
N CYS A 165 -19.86 -2.13 -6.07
CA CYS A 165 -20.45 -2.79 -7.25
C CYS A 165 -21.61 -2.01 -7.87
N SER A 166 -22.08 -0.97 -7.20
CA SER A 166 -23.27 -0.23 -7.62
C SER A 166 -22.99 0.55 -8.91
N GLY A 167 -23.91 0.47 -9.88
CA GLY A 167 -23.88 1.29 -11.09
C GLY A 167 -23.26 0.65 -12.34
N ASN A 168 -22.79 -0.61 -12.27
CA ASN A 168 -22.32 -1.33 -13.46
C ASN A 168 -22.64 -2.82 -13.40
N SER A 169 -23.36 -3.32 -14.41
CA SER A 169 -23.87 -4.70 -14.49
C SER A 169 -22.79 -5.78 -14.65
N LYS A 170 -21.53 -5.40 -14.87
CA LYS A 170 -20.39 -6.32 -14.95
C LYS A 170 -19.85 -6.72 -13.58
N PHE A 171 -20.21 -5.98 -12.52
CA PHE A 171 -19.77 -6.26 -11.16
C PHE A 171 -20.80 -7.09 -10.41
N VAL A 172 -20.31 -8.00 -9.58
CA VAL A 172 -21.08 -8.94 -8.78
C VAL A 172 -20.62 -8.85 -7.33
N CYS A 173 -21.60 -8.71 -6.45
CA CYS A 173 -21.40 -8.75 -5.02
C CYS A 173 -21.21 -10.21 -4.56
N LEU A 174 -19.99 -10.59 -4.19
CA LEU A 174 -19.69 -11.93 -3.68
C LEU A 174 -19.88 -11.99 -2.16
N ASN A 175 -20.72 -12.91 -1.71
CA ASN A 175 -20.95 -13.21 -0.29
C ASN A 175 -21.27 -11.98 0.58
N ASN A 176 -21.86 -10.93 -0.02
CA ASN A 176 -22.11 -9.64 0.63
C ASN A 176 -20.86 -8.95 1.20
N GLN A 177 -19.67 -9.31 0.70
CA GLN A 177 -18.38 -8.91 1.27
C GLN A 177 -17.48 -8.22 0.25
N ASP A 178 -17.37 -8.78 -0.94
CA ASP A 178 -16.38 -8.35 -1.93
C ASP A 178 -17.05 -8.00 -3.26
N CYS A 179 -16.55 -6.95 -3.90
CA CYS A 179 -16.97 -6.60 -5.23
C CYS A 179 -16.07 -7.25 -6.28
N ALA A 180 -16.64 -8.12 -7.10
CA ALA A 180 -15.91 -8.84 -8.14
C ALA A 180 -16.42 -8.51 -9.52
N ILE A 181 -15.59 -8.74 -10.54
CA ILE A 181 -15.97 -8.74 -11.95
C ILE A 181 -15.92 -10.17 -12.48
N GLY A 182 -16.76 -10.49 -13.47
CA GLY A 182 -16.65 -11.77 -14.17
C GLY A 182 -15.27 -11.96 -14.79
N THR A 183 -14.61 -13.09 -14.50
CA THR A 183 -13.24 -13.38 -14.95
C THR A 183 -13.08 -13.34 -16.46
N SER A 184 -14.13 -13.68 -17.22
CA SER A 184 -14.19 -13.57 -18.68
C SER A 184 -14.13 -12.13 -19.20
N SER A 185 -14.44 -11.13 -18.37
CA SER A 185 -14.32 -9.72 -18.74
C SER A 185 -12.86 -9.23 -18.69
N CYS A 186 -11.97 -9.97 -18.03
CA CYS A 186 -10.57 -9.59 -17.88
C CYS A 186 -9.77 -9.84 -19.16
N LYS A 187 -8.87 -8.91 -19.51
CA LYS A 187 -8.00 -8.98 -20.71
C LYS A 187 -7.27 -10.31 -20.86
N LYS A 188 -6.76 -10.88 -19.77
CA LYS A 188 -6.06 -12.17 -19.77
C LYS A 188 -6.94 -13.34 -20.25
N ASN A 189 -8.26 -13.23 -20.09
CA ASN A 189 -9.23 -14.25 -20.47
C ASN A 189 -10.01 -13.88 -21.75
N GLY A 190 -9.47 -12.96 -22.57
CA GLY A 190 -10.10 -12.54 -23.83
C GLY A 190 -11.11 -11.39 -23.70
N GLY A 191 -11.28 -10.82 -22.50
CA GLY A 191 -12.12 -9.66 -22.28
C GLY A 191 -11.41 -8.32 -22.58
N SER A 192 -12.07 -7.20 -22.29
CA SER A 192 -11.53 -5.86 -22.55
C SER A 192 -11.10 -5.09 -21.28
N VAL A 193 -11.44 -5.60 -20.10
CA VAL A 193 -11.21 -4.92 -18.81
C VAL A 193 -9.84 -5.28 -18.24
N ASP A 194 -9.08 -4.28 -17.80
CA ASP A 194 -7.86 -4.53 -17.02
C ASP A 194 -8.24 -4.93 -15.58
N CYS A 195 -7.93 -6.18 -15.23
CA CYS A 195 -8.18 -6.76 -13.91
C CYS A 195 -6.94 -6.78 -13.01
N SER A 196 -5.94 -5.95 -13.30
CA SER A 196 -4.80 -5.76 -12.41
C SER A 196 -5.26 -5.43 -10.99
N LEU A 197 -4.63 -6.07 -10.00
CA LEU A 197 -5.02 -5.93 -8.61
C LEU A 197 -4.50 -4.59 -8.07
N GLY A 198 -5.40 -3.77 -7.53
CA GLY A 198 -5.09 -2.58 -6.75
C GLY A 198 -5.25 -2.87 -5.27
N ILE A 199 -4.22 -2.60 -4.47
CA ILE A 199 -4.25 -2.77 -3.01
C ILE A 199 -3.90 -1.43 -2.38
N GLN A 200 -4.90 -0.78 -1.81
CA GLN A 200 -4.72 0.42 -1.02
C GLN A 200 -4.12 0.04 0.34
N MET A 201 -3.10 0.77 0.77
CA MET A 201 -2.44 0.55 2.04
C MET A 201 -2.74 1.65 3.04
N ALA A 202 -2.87 1.26 4.29
CA ALA A 202 -2.99 2.14 5.43
C ALA A 202 -2.17 1.63 6.61
N PHE A 203 -1.67 2.55 7.42
CA PHE A 203 -0.87 2.26 8.60
C PHE A 203 -1.61 2.70 9.86
N SER A 204 -1.46 1.93 10.92
CA SER A 204 -2.03 2.23 12.24
C SER A 204 -1.05 1.90 13.37
N GLY A 205 -1.28 2.50 14.53
CA GLY A 205 -0.50 2.25 15.73
C GLY A 205 0.67 3.21 15.89
N THR A 206 1.86 2.70 16.20
CA THR A 206 3.03 3.54 16.55
C THR A 206 4.32 3.05 15.92
N ASP A 207 5.20 4.00 15.62
CA ASP A 207 6.54 3.79 15.10
C ASP A 207 7.57 3.49 16.21
N LYS A 208 8.86 3.24 15.87
CA LYS A 208 9.91 2.87 16.84
C LYS A 208 10.22 3.97 17.87
N HIS A 209 9.86 5.22 17.57
CA HIS A 209 9.99 6.38 18.43
C HIS A 209 8.66 6.78 19.10
N PHE A 210 7.65 5.91 19.05
CA PHE A 210 6.31 6.12 19.59
C PHE A 210 5.48 7.19 18.88
N SER A 211 5.89 7.63 17.69
CA SER A 211 5.07 8.51 16.84
C SER A 211 3.86 7.74 16.33
N ALA A 212 2.68 8.37 16.33
CA ALA A 212 1.46 7.75 15.84
C ALA A 212 1.50 7.61 14.30
N LEU A 213 1.02 6.48 13.79
CA LEU A 213 0.77 6.25 12.37
C LEU A 213 -0.70 6.56 12.09
N ASN A 214 -0.97 7.54 11.23
CA ASN A 214 -2.30 8.14 11.08
C ASN A 214 -2.98 7.92 9.74
N SER A 215 -2.29 7.39 8.74
CA SER A 215 -2.82 7.17 7.40
C SER A 215 -4.11 6.32 7.38
N TRP A 216 -4.35 5.47 8.37
CA TRP A 216 -5.65 4.78 8.53
C TRP A 216 -6.83 5.74 8.71
N TYR A 217 -6.70 6.77 9.56
CA TYR A 217 -7.74 7.77 9.77
C TYR A 217 -7.96 8.62 8.50
N GLU A 218 -6.88 8.88 7.77
CA GLU A 218 -6.95 9.57 6.49
C GLU A 218 -7.69 8.74 5.44
N VAL A 219 -7.47 7.42 5.37
CA VAL A 219 -8.23 6.53 4.49
C VAL A 219 -9.71 6.49 4.86
N GLU A 220 -10.08 6.53 6.14
CA GLU A 220 -11.48 6.63 6.55
C GLU A 220 -12.13 7.93 6.10
N ASN A 221 -11.44 9.06 6.23
CA ASN A 221 -11.92 10.37 5.77
C ASN A 221 -11.98 10.47 4.23
N LEU A 222 -10.99 9.92 3.54
CA LEU A 222 -10.95 9.88 2.08
C LEU A 222 -12.03 8.99 1.49
N ARG A 223 -12.48 7.95 2.20
CA ARG A 223 -13.59 7.07 1.76
C ARG A 223 -14.94 7.77 1.64
N GLN A 224 -15.14 8.91 2.32
CA GLN A 224 -16.31 9.76 2.08
C GLN A 224 -16.36 10.26 0.62
N TYR A 225 -15.19 10.37 -0.02
CA TYR A 225 -15.03 10.65 -1.43
C TYR A 225 -14.68 9.36 -2.15
N SER A 226 -15.67 8.52 -2.48
CA SER A 226 -15.53 7.26 -3.26
C SER A 226 -14.13 7.09 -3.86
N LEU A 227 -13.20 6.53 -3.08
CA LEU A 227 -11.77 6.51 -3.44
C LEU A 227 -11.56 5.69 -4.71
N TYR A 228 -12.44 4.72 -4.95
CA TYR A 228 -12.57 4.08 -6.23
C TYR A 228 -12.70 5.09 -7.38
N GLY A 229 -13.57 6.10 -7.28
CA GLY A 229 -13.69 7.17 -8.27
C GLY A 229 -12.44 8.05 -8.40
N LEU A 230 -11.79 8.42 -7.29
CA LEU A 230 -10.55 9.21 -7.35
C LEU A 230 -9.39 8.42 -7.97
N TYR A 231 -9.21 7.16 -7.58
CA TYR A 231 -8.13 6.30 -8.07
C TYR A 231 -8.42 5.66 -9.42
N SER A 232 -9.68 5.38 -9.78
CA SER A 232 -10.07 4.98 -11.14
C SER A 232 -9.82 6.13 -12.10
N ASN A 233 -10.16 7.37 -11.71
CA ASN A 233 -9.87 8.55 -12.52
C ASN A 233 -8.35 8.82 -12.61
N LEU A 234 -7.58 8.54 -11.56
CA LEU A 234 -6.11 8.62 -11.59
C LEU A 234 -5.50 7.53 -12.48
N LYS A 235 -5.99 6.29 -12.40
CA LYS A 235 -5.59 5.19 -13.28
C LYS A 235 -5.95 5.51 -14.74
N ASP A 236 -7.16 6.00 -15.00
CA ASP A 236 -7.61 6.40 -16.34
C ASP A 236 -6.83 7.63 -16.84
N SER A 237 -6.48 8.57 -15.97
CA SER A 237 -5.66 9.75 -16.30
C SER A 237 -4.21 9.37 -16.62
N LEU A 238 -3.60 8.47 -15.84
CA LEU A 238 -2.24 7.96 -16.10
C LEU A 238 -2.20 7.07 -17.36
N THR A 239 -3.22 6.24 -17.56
CA THR A 239 -3.32 5.35 -18.73
C THR A 239 -3.62 6.14 -20.01
N SER A 240 -4.47 7.18 -19.94
CA SER A 240 -4.75 8.06 -21.09
C SER A 240 -3.57 8.95 -21.46
N GLN A 241 -2.79 9.44 -20.49
CA GLN A 241 -1.54 10.14 -20.78
C GLN A 241 -0.51 9.20 -21.43
N TYR A 242 -0.37 7.97 -20.97
CA TYR A 242 0.58 7.01 -21.55
C TYR A 242 0.24 6.62 -23.00
N ASN A 243 -1.05 6.52 -23.34
CA ASN A 243 -1.52 6.28 -24.71
C ASN A 243 -1.35 7.49 -25.65
N ASN A 244 -1.04 8.68 -25.13
CA ASN A 244 -0.74 9.87 -25.95
C ASN A 244 0.76 10.03 -26.25
N PHE A 245 1.62 9.21 -25.62
CA PHE A 245 3.08 9.25 -25.82
C PHE A 245 3.62 8.09 -26.66
N PHE A 246 2.77 7.14 -27.10
CA PHE A 246 3.13 6.03 -28.00
C PHE A 246 2.06 5.78 -29.05
#